data_AF-A0A4Q6C7V3-F1
#
_entry.id   AF-A0A4Q6C7V3-F1
#
_cell.length_a   1.000
_cell.length_b   1.000
_cell.length_c   1.000
_cell.angle_alpha   90.00
_cell.angle_beta   90.00
_cell.angle_gamma   90.00
#
_symmetry.space_group_name_H-M   'P 1'
#
loop_
_entity.id
_entity.type
_entity.pdbx_description
1 polymer ?
#
loop_
_entity_poly.entity_id
_entity_poly.type
_entity_poly.pdbx_seq_one_letter_code
_entity_poly.pdbx_strand_id
1 'polypeptide(L)'
;MSRYSFYRFVTLLALVASVLFLSVHASAFINIETVRKEKGEGFFGRSALRVAGQKGNTNKFTGNVSSLNIERGERDELLMLLNFVYSETFGVKDTNNGQAHLRYVFNAQERYAYEFFTQIEFDKFKDLNDRTLFGATIRQRLFRDEQDSFYLGYGG
;
A
#
# COMPACT_ATOMS: atom_id res chain seq x y z
N MET A 1 -7.69 0.11 45.57
CA MET A 1 -6.57 0.38 44.64
C MET A 1 -5.84 1.63 45.09
N SER A 2 -4.51 1.61 45.21
CA SER A 2 -3.77 2.81 45.65
C SER A 2 -3.81 3.89 44.57
N ARG A 3 -3.84 5.17 44.97
CA ARG A 3 -3.85 6.33 44.05
C ARG A 3 -2.75 6.24 42.99
N TYR A 4 -1.58 5.72 43.35
CA TYR A 4 -0.45 5.51 42.43
C TYR A 4 -0.73 4.49 41.32
N SER A 5 -1.49 3.44 41.60
CA SER A 5 -1.89 2.43 40.60
C SER A 5 -2.88 3.02 39.59
N PHE A 6 -3.75 3.91 40.04
CA PHE A 6 -4.74 4.59 39.18
C PHE A 6 -4.05 5.56 38.21
N TYR A 7 -3.13 6.41 38.67
CA TYR A 7 -2.42 7.35 37.78
C TYR A 7 -1.58 6.63 36.72
N ARG A 8 -0.89 5.54 37.09
CA ARG A 8 -0.12 4.71 36.14
C ARG A 8 -1.00 4.13 35.05
N PHE A 9 -2.18 3.62 35.42
CA PHE A 9 -3.15 3.08 34.47
C PHE A 9 -3.66 4.16 33.50
N VAL A 10 -4.01 5.34 34.01
CA VAL A 10 -4.47 6.46 33.18
C VAL A 10 -3.38 6.96 32.23
N THR A 11 -2.14 7.09 32.70
CA THR A 11 -1.02 7.48 31.84
C THR A 11 -0.75 6.45 30.75
N LEU A 12 -0.84 5.15 31.05
CA LEU A 12 -0.60 4.09 30.07
C LEU A 12 -1.71 4.05 29.02
N LEU A 13 -2.97 4.24 29.44
CA LEU A 13 -4.12 4.37 28.56
C LEU A 13 -4.00 5.59 27.63
N ALA A 14 -3.58 6.74 28.17
CA ALA A 14 -3.37 7.96 27.40
C ALA A 14 -2.23 7.82 26.38
N LEU A 15 -1.15 7.13 26.74
CA LEU A 15 -0.01 6.89 25.85
C LEU A 15 -0.40 5.98 24.69
N VAL A 16 -1.12 4.88 24.97
CA VAL A 16 -1.69 3.99 23.96
C VAL A 16 -2.67 4.73 23.05
N ALA A 17 -3.55 5.57 23.60
CA ALA A 17 -4.47 6.38 22.81
C ALA A 17 -3.71 7.37 21.90
N SER A 18 -2.66 8.03 22.38
CA SER A 18 -1.87 8.96 21.55
C SER A 18 -1.18 8.28 20.38
N VAL A 19 -0.71 7.03 20.57
CA VAL A 19 -0.09 6.23 19.49
C VAL A 19 -1.12 5.83 18.43
N LEU A 20 -2.36 5.53 18.83
CA LEU A 20 -3.45 5.19 17.92
C LEU A 20 -3.90 6.39 17.06
N PHE A 21 -3.81 7.62 17.59
CA PHE A 21 -4.15 8.85 16.85
C PHE A 21 -3.08 9.33 15.87
N LEU A 22 -1.90 8.72 15.85
CA LEU A 22 -0.86 8.99 14.84
C LEU A 22 -1.14 8.28 13.49
N SER A 23 -2.38 7.85 13.26
CA SER A 23 -2.82 7.22 12.01
C SER A 23 -2.58 8.16 10.83
N VAL A 24 -1.48 7.93 10.11
CA VAL A 24 -1.11 8.69 8.92
C VAL A 24 -2.10 8.34 7.81
N HIS A 25 -2.71 9.37 7.20
CA HIS A 25 -3.56 9.20 6.03
C HIS A 25 -2.76 8.55 4.88
N ALA A 26 -2.95 7.25 4.69
CA ALA A 26 -2.43 6.51 3.53
C ALA A 26 -3.50 6.50 2.44
N SER A 27 -3.42 7.44 1.49
CA SER A 27 -4.22 7.39 0.28
C SER A 27 -3.72 6.25 -0.61
N ALA A 28 -4.51 5.18 -0.72
CA ALA A 28 -4.19 4.06 -1.60
C ALA A 28 -4.29 4.53 -3.07
N PHE A 29 -3.16 4.50 -3.78
CA PHE A 29 -3.02 5.00 -5.15
C PHE A 29 -3.58 4.04 -6.22
N ILE A 30 -3.78 2.75 -5.90
CA ILE A 30 -4.14 1.72 -6.88
C ILE A 30 -5.43 0.98 -6.53
N ASN A 31 -6.29 0.86 -7.54
CA ASN A 31 -7.52 0.08 -7.47
C ASN A 31 -7.20 -1.43 -7.54
N ILE A 32 -7.13 -2.07 -6.37
CA ILE A 32 -6.84 -3.50 -6.22
C ILE A 32 -8.01 -4.42 -6.62
N GLU A 33 -9.24 -3.89 -6.71
CA GLU A 33 -10.44 -4.70 -7.02
C GLU A 33 -10.37 -5.32 -8.42
N THR A 34 -9.70 -4.67 -9.37
CA THR A 34 -9.49 -5.23 -10.72
C THR A 34 -8.57 -6.46 -10.70
N VAL A 35 -7.72 -6.57 -9.68
CA VAL A 35 -6.70 -7.61 -9.54
C VAL A 35 -7.23 -8.79 -8.72
N ARG A 36 -8.15 -8.53 -7.79
CA ARG A 36 -8.83 -9.55 -6.97
C ARG A 36 -9.78 -10.48 -7.74
N LYS A 37 -10.07 -10.19 -9.01
CA LYS A 37 -10.95 -11.04 -9.83
C LYS A 37 -10.36 -12.42 -10.11
N GLU A 38 -9.04 -12.56 -10.11
CA GLU A 38 -8.36 -13.84 -10.27
C GLU A 38 -8.45 -14.64 -8.96
N LYS A 39 -9.31 -15.66 -8.95
CA LYS A 39 -9.50 -16.60 -7.83
C LYS A 39 -8.63 -17.84 -8.07
N GLY A 40 -7.82 -18.22 -7.09
CA GLY A 40 -6.95 -19.41 -7.15
C GLY A 40 -5.59 -19.18 -6.52
N GLU A 41 -4.92 -20.28 -6.16
CA GLU A 41 -3.51 -20.30 -5.77
C GLU A 41 -2.61 -20.16 -7.01
N GLY A 42 -1.41 -19.62 -6.82
CA GLY A 42 -0.40 -19.46 -7.85
C GLY A 42 0.09 -18.03 -8.02
N PHE A 43 0.85 -17.82 -9.10
CA PHE A 43 1.47 -16.54 -9.43
C PHE A 43 0.67 -15.80 -10.52
N PHE A 44 0.33 -14.55 -10.25
CA PHE A 44 -0.41 -13.66 -11.13
C PHE A 44 0.39 -12.38 -11.35
N GLY A 45 0.80 -12.13 -12.58
CA GLY A 45 1.64 -11.00 -12.93
C GLY A 45 1.02 -10.15 -14.05
N ARG A 46 1.20 -8.83 -13.96
CA ARG A 46 0.94 -7.90 -15.06
C ARG A 46 2.03 -6.85 -15.10
N SER A 47 2.64 -6.73 -16.27
CA SER A 47 3.60 -5.66 -16.55
C SER A 47 3.10 -4.82 -17.72
N ALA A 48 3.33 -3.51 -17.65
CA ALA A 48 2.97 -2.57 -18.70
C ALA A 48 4.11 -1.60 -18.94
N LEU A 49 4.42 -1.39 -20.21
CA LEU A 49 5.27 -0.33 -20.71
C LEU A 49 4.40 0.61 -21.54
N ARG A 50 4.40 1.89 -21.20
CA ARG A 50 3.71 2.93 -21.96
C ARG A 50 4.72 3.98 -22.41
N VAL A 51 4.67 4.31 -23.68
CA VAL A 51 5.46 5.37 -24.28
C VAL A 51 4.50 6.26 -25.05
N ALA A 52 4.52 7.55 -24.76
CA ALA A 52 3.70 8.56 -25.41
C ALA A 52 4.56 9.74 -25.83
N GLY A 53 4.28 10.27 -27.02
CA GLY A 53 4.95 11.44 -27.58
C GLY A 53 3.92 12.39 -28.18
N GLN A 54 4.05 13.67 -27.90
CA GLN A 54 3.23 14.74 -28.44
C GLN A 54 4.15 15.77 -29.11
N LYS A 55 3.82 16.16 -30.35
CA LYS A 55 4.54 17.18 -31.13
C LYS A 55 3.55 18.20 -31.70
N GLY A 56 4.01 19.42 -31.95
CA GLY A 56 3.19 20.54 -32.42
C GLY A 56 3.39 21.75 -31.52
N ASN A 57 2.30 22.27 -30.95
CA ASN A 57 2.35 23.39 -29.99
C ASN A 57 3.02 23.01 -28.65
N THR A 58 3.17 21.71 -28.39
CA THR A 58 3.89 21.15 -27.24
C THR A 58 4.76 19.99 -27.73
N ASN A 59 6.00 19.94 -27.26
CA ASN A 59 6.90 18.81 -27.48
C ASN A 59 7.04 18.03 -26.16
N LYS A 60 6.26 16.96 -25.98
CA LYS A 60 6.25 16.19 -24.74
C LYS A 60 6.54 14.73 -25.01
N PHE A 61 7.37 14.13 -24.16
CA PHE A 61 7.65 12.71 -24.11
C PHE A 61 7.28 12.18 -22.73
N THR A 62 6.62 11.03 -22.66
CA THR A 62 6.28 10.34 -21.42
C THR A 62 6.57 8.85 -21.56
N GLY A 63 7.38 8.31 -20.65
CA GLY A 63 7.63 6.90 -20.47
C GLY A 63 7.11 6.43 -19.12
N ASN A 64 6.42 5.30 -19.09
CA ASN A 64 5.94 4.68 -17.85
C ASN A 64 6.18 3.17 -17.89
N VAL A 65 6.75 2.64 -16.81
CA VAL A 65 6.92 1.21 -16.58
C VAL A 65 6.19 0.88 -15.29
N SER A 66 5.30 -0.11 -15.33
CA SER A 66 4.61 -0.60 -14.13
C SER A 66 4.58 -2.13 -14.12
N SER A 67 4.70 -2.73 -12.95
CA SER A 67 4.56 -4.16 -12.73
C SER A 67 3.77 -4.42 -11.46
N LEU A 68 2.88 -5.40 -11.52
CA LEU A 68 2.11 -5.90 -10.39
C LEU A 68 2.21 -7.41 -10.40
N ASN A 69 2.69 -7.98 -9.30
CA ASN A 69 2.87 -9.41 -9.13
C ASN A 69 2.21 -9.83 -7.82
N ILE A 70 1.47 -10.92 -7.86
CA ILE A 70 0.83 -11.53 -6.70
C ILE A 70 1.18 -13.00 -6.71
N GLU A 71 1.76 -13.47 -5.62
CA GLU A 71 1.93 -14.89 -5.34
C GLU A 71 0.97 -15.26 -4.22
N ARG A 72 0.07 -16.21 -4.49
CA ARG A 72 -0.95 -16.65 -3.53
C ARG A 72 -0.77 -18.13 -3.21
N GLY A 73 -0.49 -18.43 -1.95
CA GLY A 73 -0.57 -19.77 -1.39
C GLY A 73 -1.92 -20.02 -0.69
N GLU A 74 -2.04 -21.19 -0.06
CA GLU A 74 -3.25 -21.59 0.69
C GLU A 74 -3.54 -20.62 1.85
N ARG A 75 -2.49 -20.16 2.55
CA ARG A 75 -2.61 -19.35 3.76
C ARG A 75 -1.97 -17.98 3.64
N ASP A 76 -1.16 -17.74 2.63
CA ASP A 76 -0.40 -16.51 2.48
C ASP A 76 -0.53 -15.90 1.09
N GLU A 77 -0.32 -14.58 1.03
CA GLU A 77 -0.32 -13.82 -0.21
C GLU A 77 0.79 -12.77 -0.16
N LEU A 78 1.65 -12.77 -1.17
CA LEU A 78 2.66 -11.75 -1.39
C LEU A 78 2.27 -10.91 -2.59
N LEU A 79 2.11 -9.61 -2.38
CA LEU A 79 1.88 -8.62 -3.44
C LEU A 79 3.10 -7.72 -3.58
N MET A 80 3.56 -7.58 -4.82
CA MET A 80 4.62 -6.66 -5.21
C MET A 80 4.12 -5.74 -6.32
N LEU A 81 4.34 -4.45 -6.15
CA LEU A 81 3.95 -3.42 -7.10
C LEU A 81 5.11 -2.46 -7.32
N LEU A 82 5.45 -2.23 -8.58
CA LEU A 82 6.49 -1.31 -9.00
C LEU A 82 5.90 -0.37 -10.05
N ASN A 83 6.18 0.91 -9.95
CA ASN A 83 5.81 1.88 -10.97
C ASN A 83 6.84 2.99 -11.06
N PHE A 84 7.22 3.36 -12.27
CA PHE A 84 8.18 4.42 -12.57
C PHE A 84 7.64 5.25 -13.74
N VAL A 85 7.67 6.58 -13.58
CA VAL A 85 7.23 7.52 -14.60
C VAL A 85 8.32 8.55 -14.86
N TYR A 86 8.59 8.72 -16.15
CA TYR A 86 9.52 9.70 -16.68
C TYR A 86 8.81 10.56 -17.71
N SER A 87 8.96 11.88 -17.63
CA SER A 87 8.43 12.75 -18.69
C SER A 87 9.26 14.02 -18.85
N GLU A 88 9.33 14.46 -20.11
CA GLU A 88 10.00 15.68 -20.55
C GLU A 88 9.05 16.51 -21.39
N THR A 89 9.09 17.83 -21.20
CA THR A 89 8.42 18.82 -22.03
C THR A 89 9.43 19.85 -22.53
N PHE A 90 9.50 20.04 -23.85
CA PHE A 90 10.51 20.87 -24.54
C PHE A 90 11.97 20.51 -24.18
N GLY A 91 12.24 19.22 -23.92
CA GLY A 91 13.56 18.74 -23.50
C GLY A 91 13.91 19.04 -22.04
N VAL A 92 12.99 19.64 -21.28
CA VAL A 92 13.13 19.85 -19.85
C VAL A 92 12.33 18.78 -19.13
N LYS A 93 12.97 18.08 -18.19
CA LYS A 93 12.30 17.07 -17.37
C LYS A 93 11.19 17.72 -16.55
N ASP A 94 9.99 17.12 -16.57
CA ASP A 94 8.84 17.58 -15.78
C ASP A 94 8.32 16.51 -14.81
N THR A 95 8.66 15.23 -15.05
CA THR A 95 8.23 14.10 -14.21
C THR A 95 9.39 13.15 -14.00
N ASN A 96 9.61 12.79 -12.73
CA ASN A 96 10.55 11.74 -12.33
C ASN A 96 10.16 11.20 -10.96
N ASN A 97 9.24 10.24 -10.97
CA ASN A 97 8.79 9.61 -9.76
C ASN A 97 8.76 8.11 -9.91
N GLY A 98 8.91 7.46 -8.76
CA GLY A 98 8.90 6.02 -8.67
C GLY A 98 8.28 5.60 -7.35
N GLN A 99 7.64 4.45 -7.38
CA GLN A 99 6.98 3.86 -6.26
C GLN A 99 7.18 2.34 -6.26
N ALA A 100 7.41 1.80 -5.08
CA ALA A 100 7.44 0.39 -4.82
C ALA A 100 6.52 0.09 -3.64
N HIS A 101 5.72 -0.96 -3.74
CA HIS A 101 4.89 -1.44 -2.65
C HIS A 101 5.02 -2.95 -2.54
N LEU A 102 5.41 -3.41 -1.37
CA LEU A 102 5.45 -4.81 -0.99
C LEU A 102 4.45 -5.03 0.13
N ARG A 103 3.66 -6.09 0.03
CA ARG A 103 2.67 -6.45 1.04
C ARG A 103 2.63 -7.95 1.19
N TYR A 104 2.77 -8.42 2.42
CA TYR A 104 2.63 -9.82 2.80
C TYR A 104 1.41 -9.97 3.69
N VAL A 105 0.58 -10.96 3.40
CA VAL A 105 -0.61 -11.30 4.19
C VAL A 105 -0.49 -12.76 4.59
N PHE A 106 -0.67 -13.05 5.88
CA PHE A 106 -0.74 -14.39 6.42
C PHE A 106 -2.07 -14.63 7.14
N ASN A 107 -2.86 -15.57 6.65
CA ASN A 107 -4.14 -15.98 7.22
C ASN A 107 -3.89 -17.08 8.26
N ALA A 108 -3.73 -16.68 9.52
CA ALA A 108 -3.42 -17.61 10.61
C ALA A 108 -4.60 -18.52 10.99
N GLN A 109 -5.84 -18.03 10.84
CA GLN A 109 -7.09 -18.75 11.11
C GLN A 109 -8.21 -18.27 10.17
N GLU A 110 -9.38 -18.92 10.17
CA GLU A 110 -10.55 -18.43 9.43
C GLU A 110 -11.03 -17.04 9.87
N ARG A 111 -10.62 -16.54 11.03
CA ARG A 111 -11.06 -15.24 11.54
C ARG A 111 -9.99 -14.16 11.51
N TYR A 112 -8.71 -14.51 11.48
CA TYR A 112 -7.61 -13.57 11.67
C TYR A 112 -6.60 -13.66 10.54
N ALA A 113 -6.21 -12.50 10.02
CA ALA A 113 -5.10 -12.35 9.09
C ALA A 113 -4.15 -11.27 9.59
N TYR A 114 -2.86 -11.54 9.45
CA TYR A 114 -1.80 -10.58 9.71
C TYR A 114 -1.34 -10.02 8.37
N GLU A 115 -1.10 -8.72 8.32
CA GLU A 115 -0.65 -8.01 7.13
C GLU A 115 0.58 -7.18 7.50
N PHE A 116 1.59 -7.25 6.67
CA PHE A 116 2.80 -6.44 6.77
C PHE A 116 3.03 -5.79 5.42
N PHE A 117 3.40 -4.52 5.41
CA PHE A 117 3.68 -3.84 4.16
C PHE A 117 4.85 -2.86 4.27
N THR A 118 5.45 -2.61 3.11
CA THR A 118 6.47 -1.60 2.89
C THR A 118 6.09 -0.81 1.65
N GLN A 119 6.20 0.51 1.73
CA GLN A 119 5.98 1.44 0.64
C GLN A 119 7.19 2.35 0.54
N ILE A 120 7.73 2.50 -0.66
CA ILE A 120 8.82 3.42 -0.98
C ILE A 120 8.34 4.29 -2.12
N GLU A 121 8.45 5.60 -1.97
CA GLU A 121 8.05 6.58 -2.98
C GLU A 121 9.10 7.68 -3.08
N PHE A 122 9.39 8.13 -4.30
CA PHE A 122 10.14 9.35 -4.54
C PHE A 122 9.48 10.16 -5.65
N ASP A 123 9.55 11.48 -5.55
CA ASP A 123 9.12 12.42 -6.59
C ASP A 123 10.04 13.64 -6.60
N LYS A 124 10.91 13.72 -7.62
CA LYS A 124 11.92 14.78 -7.70
C LYS A 124 11.34 16.18 -7.91
N PHE A 125 10.10 16.31 -8.36
CA PHE A 125 9.46 17.61 -8.63
C PHE A 125 8.60 18.10 -7.48
N LYS A 126 8.21 17.20 -6.57
CA LYS A 126 7.47 17.54 -5.34
C LYS A 126 8.37 17.65 -4.11
N ASP A 127 9.68 17.68 -4.30
CA ASP A 127 10.70 17.62 -3.23
C ASP A 127 10.51 16.42 -2.28
N LEU A 128 9.89 15.35 -2.77
CA LEU A 128 9.75 14.10 -2.05
C LEU A 128 10.98 13.26 -2.36
N ASN A 129 12.07 13.54 -1.64
CA ASN A 129 13.37 12.91 -1.90
C ASN A 129 13.35 11.40 -1.69
N ASP A 130 12.74 10.94 -0.59
CA ASP A 130 12.47 9.54 -0.29
C ASP A 130 11.41 9.48 0.82
N ARG A 131 10.31 8.78 0.57
CA ARG A 131 9.32 8.42 1.57
C ARG A 131 9.25 6.92 1.66
N THR A 132 9.76 6.38 2.76
CA THR A 132 9.61 4.98 3.12
C THR A 132 8.61 4.85 4.27
N LEU A 133 7.62 3.98 4.12
CA LEU A 133 6.60 3.65 5.12
C LEU A 133 6.57 2.13 5.32
N PHE A 134 6.62 1.73 6.58
CA PHE A 134 6.41 0.34 7.00
C PHE A 134 5.17 0.30 7.85
N GLY A 135 4.37 -0.74 7.68
CA GLY A 135 3.18 -0.91 8.50
C GLY A 135 2.81 -2.37 8.71
N ALA A 136 2.02 -2.58 9.76
CA ALA A 136 1.51 -3.88 10.14
C ALA A 136 0.06 -3.76 10.58
N THR A 137 -0.78 -4.70 10.17
CA THR A 137 -2.21 -4.69 10.47
C THR A 137 -2.71 -6.08 10.81
N ILE A 138 -3.55 -6.17 11.84
CA ILE A 138 -4.31 -7.37 12.18
C ILE A 138 -5.72 -7.18 11.64
N ARG A 139 -6.16 -8.06 10.74
CA ARG A 139 -7.50 -8.05 10.17
C ARG A 139 -8.33 -9.13 10.83
N GLN A 140 -9.43 -8.72 11.46
CA GLN A 140 -10.45 -9.59 12.02
C GLN A 140 -11.62 -9.66 11.05
N ARG A 141 -11.97 -10.86 10.58
CA ARG A 141 -13.16 -11.12 9.78
C ARG A 141 -14.37 -11.12 10.72
N LEU A 142 -15.32 -10.22 10.48
CA LEU A 142 -16.55 -10.14 11.28
C LEU A 142 -17.70 -10.92 10.64
N PHE A 143 -17.88 -10.79 9.34
CA PHE A 143 -18.94 -11.46 8.59
C PHE A 143 -18.39 -11.96 7.26
N ARG A 144 -18.90 -13.12 6.84
CA ARG A 144 -18.65 -13.73 5.54
C ARG A 144 -19.98 -14.26 5.02
N ASP A 145 -20.44 -13.67 3.93
CA ASP A 145 -21.48 -14.20 3.06
C ASP A 145 -20.84 -14.61 1.72
N GLU A 146 -21.59 -15.28 0.84
CA GLU A 146 -21.06 -15.81 -0.43
C GLU A 146 -20.55 -14.70 -1.38
N GLN A 147 -21.08 -13.48 -1.24
CA GLN A 147 -20.66 -12.32 -2.04
C GLN A 147 -19.87 -11.29 -1.23
N ASP A 148 -20.16 -11.14 0.07
CA ASP A 148 -19.65 -10.03 0.88
C ASP A 148 -18.82 -10.51 2.08
N SER A 149 -17.72 -9.83 2.34
CA SER A 149 -16.93 -10.08 3.54
C SER A 149 -16.52 -8.78 4.19
N PHE A 150 -16.76 -8.68 5.50
CA PHE A 150 -16.45 -7.50 6.30
C PHE A 150 -15.26 -7.76 7.20
N TYR A 151 -14.29 -6.85 7.16
CA TYR A 151 -13.06 -6.93 7.94
C TYR A 151 -12.87 -5.66 8.78
N LEU A 152 -12.52 -5.85 10.05
CA LEU A 152 -11.96 -4.79 10.88
C LEU A 152 -10.44 -4.93 10.88
N GLY A 153 -9.73 -3.86 10.49
CA GLY A 153 -8.28 -3.78 10.57
C GLY A 153 -7.84 -2.94 11.76
N TYR A 154 -6.89 -3.45 12.53
CA TYR A 154 -6.19 -2.69 13.57
C TYR A 154 -4.71 -2.65 13.20
N GLY A 155 -4.18 -1.48 12.87
CA GLY A 155 -2.82 -1.35 12.36
C GLY A 155 -2.48 0.06 11.89
N GLY A 156 -1.19 0.27 11.64
CA GLY A 156 -0.58 1.50 11.14
C GLY A 156 0.62 1.19 10.26
#